data_AF-A0A2P6W2Z4-F1
#
_entry.id   AF-A0A2P6W2Z4-F1
#
_cell.length_a   1.000
_cell.length_b   1.000
_cell.length_c   1.000
_cell.angle_alpha   90.00
_cell.angle_beta   90.00
_cell.angle_gamma   90.00
#
_symmetry.space_group_name_H-M   'P 1'
#
loop_
_entity.id
_entity.type
_entity.pdbx_description
1 polymer ?
#
loop_
_entity_poly.entity_id
_entity_poly.type
_entity_poly.pdbx_seq_one_letter_code
_entity_poly.pdbx_strand_id
1 'polypeptide(L)'
;PQTEEARAEAEELLKVQEHVKSPKMGGPIVGMLQDYVSGLYLLTQEDMELSREKAFNLLAEAGEHEKSLPEGKEKVTGRELVSLFIPDDISLTINEGEENNVVIEDGELVEGILDEGALGDYGGEIIQQLKIQYGSEKVTEFLNRVSRIGAVYLTRRGFSINQTVEDADQVIENYREGEMEPITGKTLDETREIRMTQTLNNVFTDIGEIIRENVNEESSAYTMADSGARGSMENVTTMAGLMGQNSVRDQRINRGYKDRTTSHFKKDELSPKARGFVSSNILEGMDAQEIFFHQMAQRKALMDKSLRTKTSGYMYRRLSNSLQELTVREDQTVRNAQDDIIQFRAGEDGIDPQKSDRGMISTEIETN
;
A
#
# COMPACT_ATOMS: atom_id res chain seq x y z
N PRO A 1 -16.31 30.74 -4.19
CA PRO A 1 -15.72 32.10 -4.27
C PRO A 1 -16.76 33.14 -4.76
N GLN A 2 -16.81 34.32 -4.13
CA GLN A 2 -17.84 35.35 -4.39
C GLN A 2 -17.43 36.36 -5.48
N THR A 3 -16.15 36.74 -5.54
CA THR A 3 -15.61 37.62 -6.58
C THR A 3 -15.19 36.81 -7.81
N GLU A 4 -15.21 37.43 -8.98
CA GLU A 4 -14.75 36.80 -10.23
C GLU A 4 -13.25 36.46 -10.17
N GLU A 5 -12.42 37.32 -9.57
CA GLU A 5 -10.99 37.05 -9.38
C GLU A 5 -10.76 35.79 -8.52
N ALA A 6 -11.47 35.64 -7.41
CA ALA A 6 -11.34 34.47 -6.55
C ALA A 6 -11.95 33.21 -7.19
N ARG A 7 -12.89 33.37 -8.15
CA ARG A 7 -13.39 32.25 -8.95
C ARG A 7 -12.33 31.78 -9.93
N ALA A 8 -11.69 32.70 -10.66
CA ALA A 8 -10.58 32.39 -11.56
C ALA A 8 -9.41 31.75 -10.80
N GLU A 9 -9.02 32.29 -9.64
CA GLU A 9 -7.96 31.70 -8.81
C GLU A 9 -8.30 30.27 -8.37
N ALA A 10 -9.52 30.03 -7.89
CA ALA A 10 -9.94 28.70 -7.50
C ALA A 10 -10.01 27.75 -8.71
N GLU A 11 -10.40 28.27 -9.87
CA GLU A 11 -10.51 27.52 -11.09
C GLU A 11 -9.15 27.12 -11.67
N GLU A 12 -8.14 27.99 -11.59
CA GLU A 12 -6.81 27.71 -12.13
C GLU A 12 -5.90 26.99 -11.12
N LEU A 13 -5.98 27.34 -9.83
CA LEU A 13 -5.02 26.86 -8.83
C LEU A 13 -5.58 25.77 -7.91
N LEU A 14 -6.90 25.69 -7.70
CA LEU A 14 -7.51 24.80 -6.69
C LEU A 14 -8.31 23.64 -7.29
N LYS A 15 -8.37 23.51 -8.63
CA LYS A 15 -8.99 22.36 -9.29
C LYS A 15 -8.30 21.07 -8.84
N VAL A 16 -9.10 20.09 -8.40
CA VAL A 16 -8.62 18.79 -7.90
C VAL A 16 -7.71 18.08 -8.90
N GLN A 17 -8.06 18.16 -10.19
CA GLN A 17 -7.28 17.55 -11.26
C GLN A 17 -5.83 18.07 -11.31
N GLU A 18 -5.56 19.33 -10.96
CA GLU A 18 -4.20 19.88 -10.93
C GLU A 18 -3.37 19.36 -9.75
N HIS A 19 -4.04 18.83 -8.72
CA HIS A 19 -3.44 18.30 -7.49
C HIS A 19 -3.34 16.76 -7.48
N VAL A 20 -3.37 16.12 -8.66
CA VAL A 20 -3.16 14.66 -8.77
C VAL A 20 -1.76 14.26 -8.28
N LYS A 21 -0.74 15.09 -8.52
CA LYS A 21 0.62 14.90 -8.00
C LYS A 21 0.87 15.80 -6.79
N SER A 22 1.57 15.27 -5.79
CA SER A 22 1.96 16.05 -4.61
C SER A 22 3.39 16.57 -4.71
N PRO A 23 3.63 17.85 -4.40
CA PRO A 23 4.98 18.39 -4.29
C PRO A 23 5.79 17.79 -3.13
N LYS A 24 5.16 17.07 -2.19
CA LYS A 24 5.85 16.40 -1.08
C LYS A 24 6.74 15.24 -1.56
N MET A 25 6.27 14.48 -2.54
CA MET A 25 6.89 13.23 -3.00
C MET A 25 7.21 13.24 -4.49
N GLY A 26 6.67 14.21 -5.24
CA GLY A 26 6.76 14.27 -6.71
C GLY A 26 6.00 13.16 -7.44
N GLY A 27 5.24 12.33 -6.71
CA GLY A 27 4.40 11.25 -7.22
C GLY A 27 2.90 11.54 -7.08
N PRO A 28 2.04 10.65 -7.61
CA PRO A 28 0.60 10.77 -7.53
C PRO A 28 0.10 10.60 -6.09
N ILE A 29 -0.89 11.39 -5.69
CA ILE A 29 -1.65 11.24 -4.44
C ILE A 29 -3.11 10.90 -4.68
N VAL A 30 -3.54 10.95 -5.94
CA VAL A 30 -4.84 10.48 -6.39
C VAL A 30 -4.60 9.25 -7.24
N GLY A 31 -5.13 8.13 -6.79
CA GLY A 31 -5.09 6.85 -7.50
C GLY A 31 -6.37 6.07 -7.26
N MET A 32 -6.43 4.88 -7.86
CA MET A 32 -7.52 3.94 -7.62
C MET A 32 -7.31 3.23 -6.29
N LEU A 33 -8.39 3.00 -5.55
CA LEU A 33 -8.34 2.36 -4.24
C LEU A 33 -9.44 1.32 -4.12
N GLN A 34 -9.25 0.33 -3.24
CA GLN A 34 -10.29 -0.63 -2.85
C GLN A 34 -10.87 -1.37 -4.05
N ASP A 35 -12.20 -1.37 -4.19
CA ASP A 35 -12.96 -2.12 -5.19
C ASP A 35 -12.52 -1.85 -6.63
N TYR A 36 -12.03 -0.64 -6.92
CA TYR A 36 -11.50 -0.30 -8.25
C TYR A 36 -10.24 -1.12 -8.56
N VAL A 37 -9.32 -1.23 -7.60
CA VAL A 37 -8.09 -1.99 -7.71
C VAL A 37 -8.41 -3.49 -7.72
N SER A 38 -9.22 -3.99 -6.79
CA SER A 38 -9.63 -5.40 -6.75
C SER A 38 -10.29 -5.84 -8.06
N GLY A 39 -11.17 -5.00 -8.62
CA GLY A 39 -11.85 -5.28 -9.87
C GLY A 39 -10.90 -5.34 -11.07
N LEU A 40 -9.93 -4.43 -11.14
CA LEU A 40 -8.94 -4.39 -12.22
C LEU A 40 -7.90 -5.50 -12.08
N TYR A 41 -7.45 -5.80 -10.87
CA TYR A 41 -6.58 -6.93 -10.57
C TYR A 41 -7.20 -8.23 -11.07
N LEU A 42 -8.47 -8.51 -10.69
CA LEU A 42 -9.20 -9.70 -11.13
C LEU A 42 -9.49 -9.70 -12.64
N LEU A 43 -9.66 -8.53 -13.25
CA LEU A 43 -9.91 -8.40 -14.68
C LEU A 43 -8.62 -8.68 -15.49
N THR A 44 -7.45 -8.31 -14.97
CA THR A 44 -6.16 -8.34 -15.68
C THR A 44 -5.33 -9.62 -15.44
N GLN A 45 -5.90 -10.60 -14.72
CA GLN A 45 -5.32 -11.94 -14.58
C GLN A 45 -5.14 -12.62 -15.95
N GLU A 46 -4.09 -13.45 -16.08
CA GLU A 46 -3.70 -14.10 -17.35
C GLU A 46 -4.80 -14.98 -17.96
N ASP A 47 -5.49 -15.74 -17.12
CA ASP A 47 -6.54 -16.67 -17.55
C ASP A 47 -7.90 -15.98 -17.80
N MET A 48 -7.98 -14.66 -17.59
CA MET A 48 -9.25 -13.95 -17.64
C MET A 48 -9.66 -13.56 -19.08
N GLU A 49 -10.56 -14.35 -19.65
CA GLU A 49 -11.19 -14.10 -20.95
C GLU A 49 -12.69 -13.76 -20.82
N LEU A 50 -13.13 -12.74 -21.55
CA LEU A 50 -14.54 -12.37 -21.69
C LEU A 50 -15.02 -12.63 -23.11
N SER A 51 -16.25 -13.13 -23.28
CA SER A 51 -16.88 -13.15 -24.61
C SER A 51 -17.08 -11.72 -25.10
N ARG A 52 -17.01 -11.51 -26.42
CA ARG A 52 -17.20 -10.19 -27.04
C ARG A 52 -18.49 -9.49 -26.58
N GLU A 53 -19.57 -10.26 -26.39
CA GLU A 53 -20.84 -9.74 -25.87
C GLU A 53 -20.72 -9.25 -24.42
N LYS A 54 -20.08 -10.03 -23.54
CA LYS A 54 -19.87 -9.63 -22.13
C LYS A 54 -18.96 -8.40 -22.04
N ALA A 55 -17.90 -8.35 -22.84
CA ALA A 55 -16.99 -7.22 -22.96
C ALA A 55 -17.71 -5.95 -23.43
N PHE A 56 -18.54 -6.05 -24.48
CA PHE A 56 -19.32 -4.93 -24.98
C PHE A 56 -20.32 -4.42 -23.94
N ASN A 57 -21.04 -5.35 -23.29
CA ASN A 57 -21.97 -5.01 -22.22
C ASN A 57 -21.26 -4.37 -21.02
N LEU A 58 -20.02 -4.76 -20.73
CA LEU A 58 -19.21 -4.18 -19.65
C LEU A 58 -18.84 -2.73 -19.97
N LEU A 59 -18.31 -2.47 -21.17
CA LEU A 59 -17.98 -1.13 -21.64
C LEU A 59 -19.21 -0.21 -21.66
N ALA A 60 -20.33 -0.70 -22.19
CA ALA A 60 -21.57 0.06 -22.25
C ALA A 60 -22.11 0.45 -20.86
N GLU A 61 -22.01 -0.45 -19.87
CA GLU A 61 -22.44 -0.15 -18.50
C GLU A 61 -21.45 0.77 -17.76
N ALA A 62 -20.15 0.67 -18.06
CA ALA A 62 -19.15 1.63 -17.59
C ALA A 62 -19.32 3.05 -18.20
N GLY A 63 -20.20 3.18 -19.20
CA GLY A 63 -20.50 4.43 -19.89
C GLY A 63 -19.62 4.71 -21.10
N GLU A 64 -18.93 3.70 -21.61
CA GLU A 64 -18.05 3.82 -22.78
C GLU A 64 -18.73 3.37 -24.07
N HIS A 65 -18.86 4.33 -24.99
CA HIS A 65 -19.58 4.18 -26.26
C HIS A 65 -18.73 4.53 -27.48
N GLU A 66 -17.53 5.07 -27.27
CA GLU A 66 -16.68 5.58 -28.35
C GLU A 66 -15.61 4.55 -28.79
N LYS A 67 -15.11 3.72 -27.88
CA LYS A 67 -14.05 2.76 -28.15
C LYS A 67 -14.63 1.45 -28.71
N SER A 68 -14.05 0.95 -29.79
CA SER A 68 -14.40 -0.33 -30.41
C SER A 68 -13.51 -1.45 -29.90
N LEU A 69 -14.10 -2.61 -29.64
CA LEU A 69 -13.35 -3.84 -29.32
C LEU A 69 -12.54 -4.31 -30.55
N PRO A 70 -11.39 -4.98 -30.34
CA PRO A 70 -10.57 -5.54 -31.42
C PRO A 70 -11.40 -6.37 -32.43
N GLU A 71 -11.17 -6.15 -33.72
CA GLU A 71 -11.90 -6.86 -34.78
C GLU A 71 -11.44 -8.34 -34.90
N GLY A 72 -12.37 -9.25 -35.22
CA GLY A 72 -12.05 -10.65 -35.52
C GLY A 72 -11.86 -11.59 -34.32
N LYS A 73 -11.85 -11.10 -33.07
CA LYS A 73 -11.79 -11.97 -31.87
C LYS A 73 -13.18 -12.24 -31.28
N GLU A 74 -13.47 -13.52 -30.99
CA GLU A 74 -14.69 -13.96 -30.29
C GLU A 74 -14.60 -13.76 -28.76
N LYS A 75 -13.38 -13.80 -28.23
CA LYS A 75 -13.05 -13.53 -26.83
C LYS A 75 -12.03 -12.40 -26.73
N VAL A 76 -12.15 -11.60 -25.69
CA VAL A 76 -11.29 -10.44 -25.40
C VAL A 76 -10.76 -10.63 -23.98
N THR A 77 -9.47 -10.41 -23.79
CA THR A 77 -8.84 -10.47 -22.46
C THR A 77 -9.16 -9.20 -21.68
N GLY A 78 -9.10 -9.27 -20.35
CA GLY A 78 -9.27 -8.05 -19.55
C GLY A 78 -8.13 -7.04 -19.71
N ARG A 79 -6.92 -7.50 -20.06
CA ARG A 79 -5.80 -6.63 -20.42
C ARG A 79 -6.11 -5.77 -21.64
N GLU A 80 -6.60 -6.39 -22.72
CA GLU A 80 -7.03 -5.67 -23.94
C GLU A 80 -8.11 -4.63 -23.66
N LEU A 81 -9.02 -4.89 -22.71
CA LEU A 81 -10.05 -3.91 -22.33
C LEU A 81 -9.47 -2.69 -21.63
N VAL A 82 -8.45 -2.85 -20.80
CA VAL A 82 -7.78 -1.73 -20.14
C VAL A 82 -6.88 -0.97 -21.11
N SER A 83 -6.20 -1.68 -22.03
CA SER A 83 -5.38 -1.07 -23.10
C SER A 83 -6.15 -0.05 -23.93
N LEU A 84 -7.47 -0.23 -24.13
CA LEU A 84 -8.31 0.76 -24.84
C LEU A 84 -8.26 2.17 -24.23
N PHE A 85 -7.87 2.31 -22.96
CA PHE A 85 -7.83 3.61 -22.27
C PHE A 85 -6.42 4.18 -22.13
N ILE A 86 -5.39 3.38 -22.43
CA ILE A 86 -4.00 3.82 -22.45
C ILE A 86 -3.74 4.44 -23.84
N PRO A 87 -3.12 5.62 -23.93
CA PRO A 87 -2.69 6.20 -25.21
C PRO A 87 -1.61 5.34 -25.90
N ASP A 88 -1.67 5.29 -27.23
CA ASP A 88 -0.86 4.40 -28.10
C ASP A 88 0.65 4.71 -28.09
N ASP A 89 1.10 5.81 -27.51
CA ASP A 89 2.51 6.24 -27.45
C ASP A 89 3.15 6.00 -26.07
N ILE A 90 2.41 5.39 -25.13
CA ILE A 90 2.93 5.05 -23.80
C ILE A 90 3.54 3.65 -23.85
N SER A 91 4.83 3.61 -23.56
CA SER A 91 5.53 2.37 -23.21
C SER A 91 6.13 2.50 -21.81
N LEU A 92 5.85 1.52 -20.94
CA LEU A 92 6.27 1.54 -19.54
C LEU A 92 6.46 0.10 -19.04
N THR A 93 7.53 -0.09 -18.28
CA THR A 93 7.78 -1.32 -17.50
C THR A 93 7.75 -0.97 -16.02
N ILE A 94 6.94 -1.69 -15.25
CA ILE A 94 6.81 -1.53 -13.80
C ILE A 94 7.30 -2.84 -13.15
N ASN A 95 8.15 -2.72 -12.13
CA ASN A 95 8.75 -3.87 -11.40
C ASN A 95 9.58 -4.80 -12.30
N GLU A 96 10.49 -4.22 -13.10
CA GLU A 96 11.38 -4.98 -14.00
C GLU A 96 12.17 -6.06 -13.23
N GLY A 97 11.92 -7.33 -13.55
CA GLY A 97 12.62 -8.48 -12.96
C GLY A 97 11.98 -9.08 -11.70
N GLU A 98 10.79 -8.62 -11.30
CA GLU A 98 10.00 -9.20 -10.20
C GLU A 98 8.83 -10.07 -10.72
N GLU A 99 8.24 -10.90 -9.86
CA GLU A 99 7.10 -11.78 -10.24
C GLU A 99 5.86 -11.00 -10.70
N ASN A 100 5.70 -9.75 -10.25
CA ASN A 100 4.60 -8.85 -10.62
C ASN A 100 5.03 -7.78 -11.65
N ASN A 101 5.83 -8.19 -12.65
CA ASN A 101 6.25 -7.30 -13.73
C ASN A 101 5.03 -6.90 -14.59
N VAL A 102 4.87 -5.59 -14.85
CA VAL A 102 3.81 -5.05 -15.71
C VAL A 102 4.46 -4.35 -16.90
N VAL A 103 4.12 -4.80 -18.11
CA VAL A 103 4.70 -4.29 -19.36
C VAL A 103 3.58 -3.72 -20.24
N ILE A 104 3.71 -2.43 -20.54
CA ILE A 104 2.87 -1.70 -21.48
C ILE A 104 3.76 -1.31 -22.66
N GLU A 105 3.37 -1.68 -23.88
CA GLU A 105 4.05 -1.32 -25.13
C GLU A 105 3.04 -0.67 -26.07
N ASP A 106 3.35 0.53 -26.57
CA ASP A 106 2.51 1.28 -27.52
C ASP A 106 1.02 1.35 -27.10
N GLY A 107 0.77 1.59 -25.80
CA GLY A 107 -0.58 1.65 -25.22
C GLY A 107 -1.25 0.30 -24.97
N GLU A 108 -0.59 -0.82 -25.28
CA GLU A 108 -1.10 -2.16 -25.02
C GLU A 108 -0.49 -2.77 -23.76
N LEU A 109 -1.33 -3.17 -22.80
CA LEU A 109 -0.92 -3.97 -21.65
C LEU A 109 -0.62 -5.42 -22.10
N VAL A 110 0.66 -5.71 -22.33
CA VAL A 110 1.14 -7.01 -22.81
C VAL A 110 1.24 -8.02 -21.67
N GLU A 111 1.86 -7.61 -20.57
CA GLU A 111 2.20 -8.48 -19.45
C GLU A 111 1.85 -7.83 -18.11
N GLY A 112 1.56 -8.66 -17.10
CA GLY A 112 1.34 -8.23 -15.73
C GLY A 112 -0.12 -8.05 -15.32
N ILE A 113 -0.31 -7.92 -14.01
CA ILE A 113 -1.60 -7.71 -13.36
C ILE A 113 -1.59 -6.30 -12.78
N LEU A 114 -2.68 -5.55 -12.94
CA LEU A 114 -2.78 -4.19 -12.42
C LEU A 114 -3.15 -4.21 -10.93
N ASP A 115 -2.18 -3.85 -10.09
CA ASP A 115 -2.29 -3.79 -8.63
C ASP A 115 -2.25 -2.34 -8.10
N GLU A 116 -2.18 -2.16 -6.78
CA GLU A 116 -1.98 -0.86 -6.13
C GLU A 116 -0.66 -0.20 -6.56
N GLY A 117 0.39 -0.97 -6.89
CA GLY A 117 1.63 -0.43 -7.43
C GLY A 117 1.43 0.26 -8.77
N ALA A 118 0.66 -0.34 -9.68
CA ALA A 118 0.42 0.21 -11.01
C ALA A 118 -0.59 1.37 -11.02
N LEU A 119 -1.63 1.32 -10.16
CA LEU A 119 -2.79 2.22 -10.23
C LEU A 119 -3.14 2.96 -8.93
N GLY A 120 -2.48 2.64 -7.82
CA GLY A 120 -2.78 3.16 -6.48
C GLY A 120 -2.28 4.58 -6.22
N ASP A 121 -2.63 5.12 -5.05
CA ASP A 121 -2.04 6.37 -4.59
C ASP A 121 -0.59 6.13 -4.14
N TYR A 122 0.29 7.11 -4.36
CA TYR A 122 1.73 7.05 -4.09
C TYR A 122 2.55 6.05 -4.94
N GLY A 123 1.97 4.93 -5.37
CA GLY A 123 2.59 3.92 -6.23
C GLY A 123 2.31 4.11 -7.72
N GLY A 124 1.11 4.58 -8.10
CA GLY A 124 0.57 4.50 -9.46
C GLY A 124 1.44 5.05 -10.60
N GLU A 125 2.35 4.21 -11.12
CA GLU A 125 3.31 4.58 -12.15
C GLU A 125 2.63 4.97 -13.47
N ILE A 126 1.52 4.31 -13.81
CA ILE A 126 0.73 4.64 -15.01
C ILE A 126 0.15 6.06 -14.90
N ILE A 127 -0.37 6.41 -13.72
CA ILE A 127 -0.94 7.74 -13.43
C ILE A 127 0.16 8.80 -13.49
N GLN A 128 1.34 8.46 -12.97
CA GLN A 128 2.51 9.33 -12.97
C GLN A 128 2.98 9.65 -14.40
N GLN A 129 3.11 8.65 -15.26
CA GLN A 129 3.50 8.84 -16.66
C GLN A 129 2.45 9.61 -17.45
N LEU A 130 1.17 9.26 -17.31
CA LEU A 130 0.06 10.00 -17.94
C LEU A 130 0.07 11.48 -17.54
N LYS A 131 0.33 11.80 -16.27
CA LYS A 131 0.38 13.19 -15.81
C LYS A 131 1.56 13.95 -16.40
N ILE A 132 2.71 13.30 -16.57
CA ILE A 132 3.93 13.94 -17.11
C ILE A 132 3.76 14.23 -18.61
N GLN A 133 3.28 13.25 -19.38
CA GLN A 133 3.18 13.38 -20.85
C GLN A 133 1.94 14.15 -21.30
N TYR A 134 0.78 13.90 -20.67
CA TYR A 134 -0.52 14.38 -21.15
C TYR A 134 -1.21 15.40 -20.25
N GLY A 135 -0.69 15.61 -19.04
CA GLY A 135 -1.28 16.55 -18.09
C GLY A 135 -2.50 16.01 -17.34
N SER A 136 -3.20 16.90 -16.63
CA SER A 136 -4.23 16.51 -15.66
C SER A 136 -5.56 16.06 -16.26
N GLU A 137 -5.92 16.59 -17.43
CA GLU A 137 -7.19 16.27 -18.08
C GLU A 137 -7.22 14.79 -18.48
N LYS A 138 -6.14 14.32 -19.12
CA LYS A 138 -6.06 12.93 -19.56
C LYS A 138 -6.02 11.94 -18.41
N VAL A 139 -5.33 12.28 -17.32
CA VAL A 139 -5.33 11.46 -16.10
C VAL A 139 -6.73 11.37 -15.50
N THR A 140 -7.46 12.48 -15.46
CA THR A 140 -8.84 12.51 -14.95
C THR A 140 -9.77 11.69 -15.81
N GLU A 141 -9.62 11.77 -17.14
CA GLU A 141 -10.33 10.93 -18.09
C GLU A 141 -10.02 9.45 -17.83
N PHE A 142 -8.74 9.07 -17.82
CA PHE A 142 -8.28 7.71 -17.57
C PHE A 142 -8.83 7.14 -16.26
N LEU A 143 -8.66 7.86 -15.15
CA LEU A 143 -9.14 7.45 -13.83
C LEU A 143 -10.65 7.24 -13.82
N ASN A 144 -11.43 8.14 -14.41
CA ASN A 144 -12.90 8.01 -14.44
C ASN A 144 -13.36 6.82 -15.30
N ARG A 145 -12.71 6.57 -16.44
CA ARG A 145 -13.09 5.51 -17.38
C ARG A 145 -12.71 4.13 -16.84
N VAL A 146 -11.47 3.96 -16.41
CA VAL A 146 -10.93 2.66 -15.98
C VAL A 146 -11.48 2.25 -14.61
N SER A 147 -11.64 3.18 -13.67
CA SER A 147 -12.25 2.86 -12.36
C SER A 147 -13.68 2.33 -12.49
N ARG A 148 -14.48 2.89 -13.41
CA ARG A 148 -15.85 2.40 -13.67
C ARG A 148 -15.85 0.99 -14.21
N ILE A 149 -14.92 0.64 -15.11
CA ILE A 149 -14.80 -0.72 -15.62
C ILE A 149 -14.48 -1.70 -14.49
N GLY A 150 -13.50 -1.38 -13.65
CA GLY A 150 -13.16 -2.18 -12.47
C GLY A 150 -14.37 -2.39 -11.55
N ALA A 151 -15.10 -1.31 -11.25
CA ALA A 151 -16.27 -1.37 -10.37
C ALA A 151 -17.44 -2.17 -10.97
N VAL A 152 -17.76 -1.97 -12.25
CA VAL A 152 -18.86 -2.68 -12.92
C VAL A 152 -18.50 -4.16 -13.08
N TYR A 153 -17.26 -4.47 -13.41
CA TYR A 153 -16.77 -5.84 -13.49
C TYR A 153 -16.90 -6.55 -12.15
N LEU A 154 -16.42 -5.91 -11.07
CA LEU A 154 -16.52 -6.45 -9.71
C LEU A 154 -17.99 -6.65 -9.30
N THR A 155 -18.86 -5.70 -9.64
CA THR A 155 -20.31 -5.78 -9.36
C THR A 155 -20.97 -6.97 -10.06
N ARG A 156 -20.62 -7.25 -11.31
CA ARG A 156 -21.16 -8.38 -12.08
C ARG A 156 -20.61 -9.72 -11.64
N ARG A 157 -19.31 -9.79 -11.32
CA ARG A 157 -18.66 -11.00 -10.82
C ARG A 157 -19.21 -11.37 -9.45
N GLY A 158 -19.49 -10.35 -8.63
CA GLY A 158 -19.75 -10.52 -7.21
C GLY A 158 -18.45 -10.83 -6.48
N PHE A 159 -18.17 -10.08 -5.42
CA PHE A 159 -17.01 -10.30 -4.57
C PHE A 159 -17.49 -10.41 -3.14
N SER A 160 -17.31 -11.59 -2.54
CA SER A 160 -17.81 -11.88 -1.20
C SER A 160 -16.75 -12.67 -0.46
N ILE A 161 -16.46 -12.22 0.76
CA ILE A 161 -15.53 -12.90 1.65
C ILE A 161 -16.26 -14.13 2.20
N ASN A 162 -15.83 -15.32 1.79
CA ASN A 162 -16.21 -16.57 2.44
C ASN A 162 -14.99 -17.13 3.20
N GLN A 163 -15.24 -17.66 4.40
CA GLN A 163 -14.20 -18.22 5.27
C GLN A 163 -13.96 -19.69 4.93
N THR A 164 -12.72 -20.02 4.57
CA THR A 164 -12.18 -21.38 4.65
C THR A 164 -10.65 -21.31 4.54
N VAL A 165 -9.94 -21.76 5.57
CA VAL A 165 -8.54 -22.23 5.50
C VAL A 165 -8.36 -23.28 6.62
N GLU A 166 -7.72 -24.41 6.29
CA GLU A 166 -7.40 -25.54 7.19
C GLU A 166 -5.91 -25.54 7.59
N ASP A 167 -5.68 -25.97 8.85
CA ASP A 167 -4.51 -26.40 9.64
C ASP A 167 -3.06 -26.13 9.20
N ALA A 168 -2.28 -25.60 10.16
CA ALA A 168 -0.80 -25.58 10.14
C ALA A 168 -0.20 -25.85 11.55
N ASP A 169 -0.11 -27.13 11.94
CA ASP A 169 0.28 -27.55 13.30
C ASP A 169 1.72 -28.11 13.45
N GLN A 170 2.60 -27.95 12.45
CA GLN A 170 3.85 -28.73 12.38
C GLN A 170 5.15 -28.05 12.89
N VAL A 171 5.15 -26.74 13.22
CA VAL A 171 6.41 -25.95 13.30
C VAL A 171 7.03 -25.86 14.73
N ILE A 172 6.30 -26.21 15.79
CA ILE A 172 6.68 -25.91 17.19
C ILE A 172 7.81 -26.82 17.76
N GLU A 173 8.14 -27.93 17.10
CA GLU A 173 9.04 -28.97 17.65
C GLU A 173 10.53 -28.57 17.68
N ASN A 174 10.99 -27.71 16.76
CA ASN A 174 12.42 -27.49 16.47
C ASN A 174 13.16 -26.54 17.45
N TYR A 175 12.47 -25.88 18.38
CA TYR A 175 13.07 -24.82 19.21
C TYR A 175 13.89 -25.31 20.44
N ARG A 176 13.86 -26.60 20.79
CA ARG A 176 14.30 -27.09 22.11
C ARG A 176 15.82 -27.31 22.31
N GLU A 177 16.69 -27.04 21.33
CA GLU A 177 18.06 -27.60 21.32
C GLU A 177 19.23 -26.71 21.82
N GLY A 178 19.03 -25.43 22.16
CA GLY A 178 19.82 -24.75 23.22
C GLY A 178 21.27 -24.25 22.98
N GLU A 179 21.66 -23.81 21.79
CA GLU A 179 23.02 -23.29 21.49
C GLU A 179 23.03 -21.76 21.20
N MET A 180 23.27 -20.87 22.18
CA MET A 180 23.28 -19.41 21.93
C MET A 180 24.54 -18.67 22.39
N GLU A 181 25.15 -17.92 21.47
CA GLU A 181 26.28 -17.00 21.70
C GLU A 181 25.83 -15.53 21.96
N PRO A 182 26.57 -14.73 22.75
CA PRO A 182 26.25 -13.33 23.03
C PRO A 182 26.46 -12.39 21.83
N ILE A 183 25.60 -11.37 21.67
CA ILE A 183 25.78 -10.27 20.70
C ILE A 183 26.68 -9.19 21.33
N THR A 184 27.63 -8.66 20.56
CA THR A 184 28.56 -7.61 21.02
C THR A 184 27.83 -6.39 21.57
N GLY A 185 28.24 -5.93 22.76
CA GLY A 185 27.70 -4.72 23.39
C GLY A 185 26.34 -4.91 24.08
N LYS A 186 25.83 -6.15 24.16
CA LYS A 186 24.61 -6.50 24.88
C LYS A 186 24.88 -7.50 25.97
N THR A 187 24.06 -7.47 27.01
CA THR A 187 24.09 -8.51 28.03
C THR A 187 23.60 -9.84 27.44
N LEU A 188 23.90 -10.95 28.12
CA LEU A 188 23.40 -12.28 27.72
C LEU A 188 21.88 -12.33 27.71
N ASP A 189 21.22 -11.69 28.68
CA ASP A 189 19.76 -11.61 28.74
C ASP A 189 19.17 -10.78 27.58
N GLU A 190 19.76 -9.62 27.27
CA GLU A 190 19.31 -8.82 26.12
C GLU A 190 19.56 -9.53 24.80
N THR A 191 20.68 -10.25 24.67
CA THR A 191 20.96 -11.08 23.50
C THR A 191 19.91 -12.16 23.32
N ARG A 192 19.58 -12.87 24.42
CA ARG A 192 18.54 -13.90 24.40
C ARG A 192 17.20 -13.31 23.96
N GLU A 193 16.79 -12.18 24.54
CA GLU A 193 15.52 -11.55 24.18
C GLU A 193 15.47 -11.12 22.71
N ILE A 194 16.56 -10.57 22.17
CA ILE A 194 16.62 -10.17 20.76
C ILE A 194 16.54 -11.38 19.85
N ARG A 195 17.39 -12.40 20.08
CA ARG A 195 17.38 -13.63 19.28
C ARG A 195 16.01 -14.31 19.34
N MET A 196 15.42 -14.39 20.53
CA MET A 196 14.09 -14.95 20.72
C MET A 196 13.02 -14.17 19.95
N THR A 197 13.01 -12.84 20.02
CA THR A 197 12.06 -12.03 19.25
C THR A 197 12.29 -12.18 17.74
N GLN A 198 13.54 -12.24 17.29
CA GLN A 198 13.85 -12.52 15.89
C GLN A 198 13.33 -13.89 15.45
N THR A 199 13.59 -14.95 16.21
CA THR A 199 13.07 -16.29 15.91
C THR A 199 11.56 -16.30 15.85
N LEU A 200 10.87 -15.66 16.80
CA LEU A 200 9.40 -15.62 16.81
C LEU A 200 8.81 -14.80 15.65
N ASN A 201 9.53 -13.76 15.19
CA ASN A 201 9.13 -13.01 14.00
C ASN A 201 9.39 -13.81 12.72
N ASN A 202 10.49 -14.54 12.62
CA ASN A 202 10.75 -15.42 11.48
C ASN A 202 9.67 -16.50 11.38
N VAL A 203 9.25 -17.11 12.49
CA VAL A 203 8.14 -18.07 12.50
C VAL A 203 6.85 -17.44 11.95
N PHE A 204 6.59 -16.16 12.22
CA PHE A 204 5.45 -15.45 11.64
C PHE A 204 5.60 -15.30 10.12
N THR A 205 6.78 -14.93 9.63
CA THR A 205 7.09 -14.82 8.20
C THR A 205 6.97 -16.16 7.49
N ASP A 206 7.57 -17.22 8.04
CA ASP A 206 7.54 -18.58 7.46
C ASP A 206 6.09 -19.09 7.34
N ILE A 207 5.26 -18.84 8.35
CA ILE A 207 3.83 -19.19 8.31
C ILE A 207 3.08 -18.33 7.30
N GLY A 208 3.46 -17.06 7.14
CA GLY A 208 2.94 -16.20 6.08
C GLY A 208 3.22 -16.74 4.68
N GLU A 209 4.43 -17.25 4.43
CA GLU A 209 4.81 -17.89 3.17
C GLU A 209 4.05 -19.20 2.92
N ILE A 210 3.95 -20.07 3.94
CA ILE A 210 3.17 -21.31 3.85
C ILE A 210 1.71 -21.00 3.52
N ILE A 211 1.12 -19.99 4.15
CA ILE A 211 -0.24 -19.55 3.86
C ILE A 211 -0.33 -19.04 2.42
N ARG A 212 0.65 -18.27 1.95
CA ARG A 212 0.66 -17.78 0.56
C ARG A 212 0.64 -18.93 -0.45
N GLU A 213 1.44 -19.97 -0.22
CA GLU A 213 1.53 -21.13 -1.11
C GLU A 213 0.29 -22.04 -1.09
N ASN A 214 -0.43 -22.09 0.04
CA ASN A 214 -1.53 -23.04 0.26
C ASN A 214 -2.93 -22.39 0.23
N VAL A 215 -3.01 -21.06 0.18
CA VAL A 215 -4.30 -20.37 0.11
C VAL A 215 -4.89 -20.50 -1.29
N ASN A 216 -6.17 -20.86 -1.35
CA ASN A 216 -6.92 -20.85 -2.59
C ASN A 216 -6.97 -19.40 -3.14
N GLU A 217 -6.50 -19.21 -4.38
CA GLU A 217 -6.52 -17.93 -5.12
C GLU A 217 -7.94 -17.35 -5.25
N GLU A 218 -8.98 -18.17 -5.08
CA GLU A 218 -10.38 -17.72 -5.03
C GLU A 218 -10.75 -17.00 -3.72
N SER A 219 -9.88 -17.02 -2.70
CA SER A 219 -10.11 -16.33 -1.44
C SER A 219 -10.07 -14.83 -1.61
N SER A 220 -11.23 -14.17 -1.49
CA SER A 220 -11.34 -12.71 -1.58
C SER A 220 -10.45 -11.95 -0.60
N ALA A 221 -10.19 -12.50 0.59
CA ALA A 221 -9.30 -11.86 1.56
C ALA A 221 -7.84 -11.86 1.09
N TYR A 222 -7.43 -12.94 0.43
CA TYR A 222 -6.12 -13.05 -0.19
C TYR A 222 -6.02 -12.11 -1.39
N THR A 223 -7.00 -12.15 -2.31
CA THR A 223 -7.01 -11.26 -3.48
C THR A 223 -6.91 -9.78 -3.09
N MET A 224 -7.61 -9.34 -2.03
CA MET A 224 -7.53 -7.94 -1.57
C MET A 224 -6.18 -7.58 -0.95
N ALA A 225 -5.54 -8.51 -0.26
CA ALA A 225 -4.23 -8.31 0.36
C ALA A 225 -3.12 -8.34 -0.69
N ASP A 226 -3.20 -9.25 -1.65
CA ASP A 226 -2.23 -9.40 -2.73
C ASP A 226 -2.32 -8.25 -3.75
N SER A 227 -3.54 -7.81 -4.10
CA SER A 227 -3.75 -6.64 -4.96
C SER A 227 -3.42 -5.29 -4.29
N GLY A 228 -3.17 -5.26 -2.98
CA GLY A 228 -3.00 -4.02 -2.20
C GLY A 228 -4.30 -3.23 -1.97
N ALA A 229 -5.42 -3.67 -2.54
CA ALA A 229 -6.69 -2.94 -2.47
C ALA A 229 -7.17 -2.70 -1.03
N ARG A 230 -7.00 -3.69 -0.14
CA ARG A 230 -7.31 -3.54 1.28
C ARG A 230 -6.70 -4.64 2.15
N GLY A 231 -5.98 -4.20 3.18
CA GLY A 231 -5.31 -5.11 4.09
C GLY A 231 -3.97 -5.55 3.51
N SER A 232 -3.23 -6.30 4.30
CA SER A 232 -1.87 -6.76 3.99
C SER A 232 -1.79 -8.26 4.15
N MET A 233 -0.76 -8.90 3.59
CA MET A 233 -0.55 -10.33 3.76
C MET A 233 -0.40 -10.71 5.24
N GLU A 234 0.17 -9.84 6.07
CA GLU A 234 0.24 -10.02 7.51
C GLU A 234 -1.15 -10.09 8.16
N ASN A 235 -2.16 -9.42 7.61
CA ASN A 235 -3.54 -9.54 8.08
C ASN A 235 -4.12 -10.92 7.76
N VAL A 236 -3.84 -11.46 6.57
CA VAL A 236 -4.24 -12.82 6.19
C VAL A 236 -3.54 -13.84 7.09
N THR A 237 -2.23 -13.68 7.33
CA THR A 237 -1.44 -14.51 8.26
C THR A 237 -1.99 -14.46 9.69
N THR A 238 -2.39 -13.27 10.17
CA THR A 238 -3.00 -13.13 11.51
C THR A 238 -4.37 -13.81 11.60
N MET A 239 -5.13 -13.80 10.51
CA MET A 239 -6.46 -14.40 10.47
C MET A 239 -6.39 -15.93 10.45
N ALA A 240 -5.54 -16.51 9.61
CA ALA A 240 -5.49 -17.95 9.35
C ALA A 240 -4.34 -18.70 10.04
N GLY A 241 -3.20 -18.05 10.28
CA GLY A 241 -1.99 -18.71 10.78
C GLY A 241 -1.80 -18.55 12.27
N LEU A 242 -1.22 -17.42 12.66
CA LEU A 242 -1.04 -17.05 14.07
C LEU A 242 -0.97 -15.54 14.22
N MET A 243 -1.31 -15.05 15.41
CA MET A 243 -1.25 -13.61 15.69
C MET A 243 0.16 -13.10 16.00
N GLY A 244 1.02 -13.92 16.59
CA GLY A 244 2.43 -13.62 16.78
C GLY A 244 2.79 -12.96 18.10
N GLN A 245 3.98 -12.37 18.15
CA GLN A 245 4.55 -11.82 19.38
C GLN A 245 3.96 -10.44 19.71
N ASN A 246 3.13 -10.36 20.75
CA ASN A 246 2.68 -9.08 21.28
C ASN A 246 3.78 -8.45 22.15
N SER A 247 4.08 -7.17 21.91
CA SER A 247 5.11 -6.42 22.64
C SER A 247 4.52 -5.20 23.34
N VAL A 248 5.12 -4.83 24.49
CA VAL A 248 4.76 -3.62 25.24
C VAL A 248 6.03 -2.87 25.55
N ARG A 249 6.18 -1.66 24.98
CA ARG A 249 7.40 -0.84 25.04
C ARG A 249 8.62 -1.55 24.45
N ASP A 250 8.45 -2.09 23.25
CA ASP A 250 9.50 -2.69 22.43
C ASP A 250 10.22 -3.87 23.10
N GLN A 251 9.55 -4.49 24.06
CA GLN A 251 9.98 -5.69 24.76
C GLN A 251 8.82 -6.68 24.83
N ARG A 252 9.14 -7.97 24.88
CA ARG A 252 8.17 -9.01 25.21
C ARG A 252 7.57 -8.75 26.59
N ILE A 253 6.36 -9.23 26.81
CA ILE A 253 5.62 -8.92 28.03
C ILE A 253 6.37 -9.52 29.22
N ASN A 254 6.89 -8.66 30.09
CA ASN A 254 7.62 -9.04 31.31
C ASN A 254 6.92 -8.49 32.57
N ARG A 255 6.19 -7.39 32.43
CA ARG A 255 5.54 -6.72 33.55
C ARG A 255 4.25 -7.43 33.94
N GLY A 256 4.10 -7.71 35.23
CA GLY A 256 2.94 -8.38 35.79
C GLY A 256 3.07 -8.55 37.30
N TYR A 257 2.96 -9.80 37.75
CA TYR A 257 3.20 -10.19 39.13
C TYR A 257 4.70 -10.35 39.44
N LYS A 258 5.04 -10.61 40.71
CA LYS A 258 6.43 -10.84 41.14
C LYS A 258 7.04 -12.02 40.38
N ASP A 259 8.04 -11.72 39.55
CA ASP A 259 8.81 -12.64 38.72
C ASP A 259 7.97 -13.46 37.73
N ARG A 260 6.79 -12.97 37.32
CA ARG A 260 5.92 -13.64 36.33
C ARG A 260 4.91 -12.68 35.73
N THR A 261 4.43 -12.98 34.52
CA THR A 261 3.47 -12.12 33.82
C THR A 261 2.05 -12.24 34.40
N THR A 262 1.53 -13.46 34.55
CA THR A 262 0.21 -13.71 35.16
C THR A 262 0.31 -14.73 36.29
N SER A 263 -0.75 -14.85 37.11
CA SER A 263 -0.82 -15.84 38.18
C SER A 263 -0.82 -17.29 37.69
N HIS A 264 -1.11 -17.51 36.40
CA HIS A 264 -1.20 -18.81 35.77
C HIS A 264 0.16 -19.37 35.34
N PHE A 265 1.17 -18.52 35.17
CA PHE A 265 2.53 -18.93 34.81
C PHE A 265 3.39 -19.15 36.06
N LYS A 266 4.42 -19.99 35.90
CA LYS A 266 5.42 -20.20 36.95
C LYS A 266 6.30 -18.96 37.08
N LYS A 267 6.96 -18.83 38.24
CA LYS A 267 7.97 -17.78 38.43
C LYS A 267 9.15 -18.03 37.49
N ASP A 268 9.70 -16.94 36.98
CA ASP A 268 10.82 -16.88 36.05
C ASP A 268 10.58 -17.63 34.73
N GLU A 269 9.31 -17.85 34.37
CA GLU A 269 8.97 -18.49 33.11
C GLU A 269 9.29 -17.56 31.92
N LEU A 270 10.11 -18.07 31.01
CA LEU A 270 10.59 -17.35 29.81
C LEU A 270 9.98 -17.90 28.51
N SER A 271 9.01 -18.81 28.62
CA SER A 271 8.32 -19.41 27.48
C SER A 271 7.67 -18.32 26.61
N PRO A 272 7.61 -18.49 25.28
CA PRO A 272 6.94 -17.54 24.39
C PRO A 272 5.51 -17.22 24.86
N LYS A 273 4.72 -18.23 25.24
CA LYS A 273 3.35 -18.07 25.75
C LYS A 273 3.31 -17.23 27.03
N ALA A 274 4.22 -17.45 27.98
CA ALA A 274 4.30 -16.64 29.20
C ALA A 274 4.70 -15.18 28.92
N ARG A 275 5.35 -14.90 27.78
CA ARG A 275 5.90 -13.61 27.39
C ARG A 275 5.10 -12.90 26.29
N GLY A 276 3.86 -13.33 26.03
CA GLY A 276 2.93 -12.64 25.14
C GLY A 276 2.97 -13.08 23.68
N PHE A 277 3.58 -14.23 23.37
CA PHE A 277 3.40 -14.87 22.08
C PHE A 277 2.01 -15.50 22.02
N VAL A 278 1.26 -15.19 20.97
CA VAL A 278 -0.08 -15.73 20.70
C VAL A 278 0.06 -16.67 19.51
N SER A 279 -0.03 -17.96 19.80
CA SER A 279 0.06 -19.02 18.78
C SER A 279 -1.25 -19.21 18.04
N SER A 280 -2.39 -18.88 18.68
CA SER A 280 -3.69 -18.97 18.03
C SER A 280 -3.91 -17.89 16.97
N ASN A 281 -4.76 -18.21 16.01
CA ASN A 281 -5.23 -17.29 14.98
C ASN A 281 -6.60 -16.68 15.35
N ILE A 282 -7.06 -15.70 14.56
CA ILE A 282 -8.34 -15.02 14.81
C ILE A 282 -9.53 -15.94 14.50
N LEU A 283 -9.40 -16.87 13.55
CA LEU A 283 -10.49 -17.74 13.11
C LEU A 283 -10.87 -18.79 14.16
N GLU A 284 -9.88 -19.50 14.71
CA GLU A 284 -10.07 -20.48 15.78
C GLU A 284 -10.40 -19.82 17.12
N GLY A 285 -9.91 -18.58 17.30
CA GLY A 285 -10.03 -17.83 18.53
C GLY A 285 -8.87 -18.11 19.49
N MET A 286 -8.73 -17.21 20.47
CA MET A 286 -7.57 -17.18 21.38
C MET A 286 -7.94 -17.63 22.78
N ASP A 287 -6.96 -18.21 23.48
CA ASP A 287 -7.08 -18.52 24.90
C ASP A 287 -7.25 -17.23 25.73
N ALA A 288 -7.86 -17.34 26.91
CA ALA A 288 -8.04 -16.19 27.82
C ALA A 288 -6.71 -15.48 28.17
N GLN A 289 -5.59 -16.22 28.24
CA GLN A 289 -4.26 -15.65 28.48
C GLN A 289 -3.74 -14.88 27.27
N GLU A 290 -3.96 -15.40 26.07
CA GLU A 290 -3.55 -14.80 24.81
C GLU A 290 -4.35 -13.53 24.53
N ILE A 291 -5.68 -13.58 24.70
CA ILE A 291 -6.55 -12.40 24.63
C ILE A 291 -6.04 -11.33 25.59
N PHE A 292 -5.72 -11.68 26.83
CA PHE A 292 -5.24 -10.71 27.81
C PHE A 292 -3.95 -10.02 27.36
N PHE A 293 -2.98 -10.77 26.83
CA PHE A 293 -1.74 -10.21 26.30
C PHE A 293 -1.94 -9.38 25.04
N HIS A 294 -2.81 -9.82 24.14
CA HIS A 294 -3.15 -9.08 22.94
C HIS A 294 -3.82 -7.74 23.29
N GLN A 295 -4.76 -7.73 24.23
CA GLN A 295 -5.42 -6.51 24.71
C GLN A 295 -4.44 -5.53 25.37
N MET A 296 -3.38 -6.02 26.03
CA MET A 296 -2.32 -5.14 26.55
C MET A 296 -1.60 -4.38 25.43
N ALA A 297 -1.21 -5.09 24.37
CA ALA A 297 -0.55 -4.50 23.21
C ALA A 297 -1.48 -3.52 22.47
N GLN A 298 -2.74 -3.92 22.22
CA GLN A 298 -3.74 -3.03 21.62
C GLN A 298 -3.94 -1.75 22.42
N ARG A 299 -4.04 -1.84 23.75
CA ARG A 299 -4.19 -0.66 24.61
C ARG A 299 -3.00 0.28 24.49
N LYS A 300 -1.77 -0.25 24.42
CA LYS A 300 -0.56 0.55 24.18
C LYS A 300 -0.64 1.25 22.81
N ALA A 301 -1.02 0.53 21.75
CA ALA A 301 -1.16 1.11 20.41
C ALA A 301 -2.20 2.25 20.37
N LEU A 302 -3.36 2.07 21.01
CA LEU A 302 -4.41 3.10 21.12
C LEU A 302 -3.93 4.34 21.89
N MET A 303 -3.20 4.12 22.98
CA MET A 303 -2.61 5.21 23.78
C MET A 303 -1.54 5.97 22.99
N ASP A 304 -0.65 5.26 22.31
CA ASP A 304 0.38 5.88 21.48
C ASP A 304 -0.24 6.70 20.34
N LYS A 305 -1.31 6.19 19.69
CA LYS A 305 -2.06 6.94 18.67
C LYS A 305 -2.59 8.25 19.23
N SER A 306 -3.19 8.20 20.43
CA SER A 306 -3.76 9.37 21.09
C SER A 306 -2.69 10.40 21.48
N LEU A 307 -1.54 9.94 21.99
CA LEU A 307 -0.44 10.82 22.38
C LEU A 307 0.29 11.44 21.18
N ARG A 308 0.45 10.68 20.08
CA ARG A 308 1.14 11.17 18.87
C ARG A 308 0.37 12.27 18.16
N THR A 309 -0.96 12.22 18.13
CA THR A 309 -1.80 13.23 17.46
C THR A 309 -1.58 14.65 17.98
N LYS A 310 -1.43 14.83 19.30
CA LYS A 310 -1.16 16.15 19.89
C LYS A 310 0.20 16.70 19.44
N THR A 311 1.21 15.84 19.43
CA THR A 311 2.59 16.23 19.11
C THR A 311 2.74 16.52 17.62
N SER A 312 2.17 15.70 16.75
CA SER A 312 2.25 15.90 15.29
C SER A 312 1.59 17.21 14.86
N GLY A 313 0.38 17.51 15.36
CA GLY A 313 -0.30 18.77 15.05
C GLY A 313 0.44 20.01 15.56
N TYR A 314 1.02 19.92 16.76
CA TYR A 314 1.84 21.01 17.31
C TYR A 314 3.12 21.23 16.50
N MET A 315 3.82 20.17 16.11
CA MET A 315 5.01 20.27 15.26
C MET A 315 4.68 20.82 13.88
N TYR A 316 3.59 20.35 13.25
CA TYR A 316 3.12 20.89 11.99
C TYR A 316 2.88 22.40 12.08
N ARG A 317 2.15 22.87 13.09
CA ARG A 317 1.88 24.30 13.27
C ARG A 317 3.15 25.11 13.50
N ARG A 318 4.11 24.58 14.25
CA ARG A 318 5.41 25.26 14.46
C ARG A 318 6.19 25.39 13.17
N LEU A 319 6.30 24.31 12.40
CA LEU A 319 7.01 24.31 11.13
C LEU A 319 6.32 25.22 10.11
N SER A 320 5.00 25.08 9.94
CA SER A 320 4.20 25.91 9.05
C SER A 320 4.34 27.40 9.39
N ASN A 321 4.18 27.79 10.66
CA ASN A 321 4.35 29.18 11.06
C ASN A 321 5.78 29.72 10.88
N SER A 322 6.80 28.85 10.96
CA SER A 322 8.20 29.25 10.80
C SER A 322 8.59 29.39 9.33
N LEU A 323 7.93 28.66 8.43
CA LEU A 323 8.26 28.58 7.01
C LEU A 323 7.27 29.35 6.11
N GLN A 324 6.14 29.85 6.64
CA GLN A 324 5.09 30.51 5.86
C GLN A 324 5.54 31.76 5.09
N GLU A 325 6.62 32.40 5.53
CA GLU A 325 7.15 33.62 4.89
C GLU A 325 8.14 33.32 3.75
N LEU A 326 8.55 32.06 3.60
CA LEU A 326 9.48 31.67 2.55
C LEU A 326 8.77 31.64 1.20
N THR A 327 9.29 32.39 0.25
CA THR A 327 8.75 32.49 -1.11
C THR A 327 9.88 32.43 -2.14
N VAL A 328 9.60 31.81 -3.29
CA VAL A 328 10.49 31.81 -4.45
C VAL A 328 10.28 33.11 -5.22
N ARG A 329 11.34 33.86 -5.48
CA ARG A 329 11.30 35.10 -6.27
C ARG A 329 11.57 34.80 -7.76
N GLU A 330 11.36 35.81 -8.60
CA GLU A 330 11.57 35.70 -10.06
C GLU A 330 13.01 35.31 -10.43
N ASP A 331 13.99 35.62 -9.58
CA ASP A 331 15.40 35.24 -9.74
C ASP A 331 15.72 33.80 -9.27
N GLN A 332 14.71 32.99 -8.98
CA GLN A 332 14.82 31.61 -8.46
C GLN A 332 15.43 31.48 -7.06
N THR A 333 15.69 32.61 -6.37
CA THR A 333 16.13 32.59 -4.97
C THR A 333 14.94 32.39 -4.02
N VAL A 334 15.17 31.70 -2.92
CA VAL A 334 14.21 31.57 -1.81
C VAL A 334 14.52 32.63 -0.78
N ARG A 335 13.55 33.50 -0.49
CA ARG A 335 13.72 34.62 0.44
C ARG A 335 12.65 34.64 1.52
N ASN A 336 13.00 35.23 2.67
CA ASN A 336 12.05 35.52 3.76
C ASN A 336 11.29 36.85 3.52
N ALA A 337 10.46 37.26 4.48
CA ALA A 337 9.71 38.52 4.40
C ALA A 337 10.61 39.78 4.47
N GLN A 338 11.80 39.69 5.06
CA GLN A 338 12.81 40.76 5.07
C GLN A 338 13.65 40.83 3.80
N ASP A 339 13.39 39.96 2.82
CA ASP A 339 14.15 39.83 1.57
C ASP A 339 15.58 39.26 1.75
N ASP A 340 15.86 38.64 2.90
CA ASP A 340 17.09 37.88 3.10
C ASP A 340 17.06 36.58 2.30
N ILE A 341 18.18 36.26 1.65
CA ILE A 341 18.33 35.03 0.86
C ILE A 341 18.57 33.84 1.80
N ILE A 342 17.68 32.85 1.73
CA ILE A 342 17.78 31.58 2.45
C ILE A 342 18.41 30.51 1.57
N GLN A 343 17.99 30.43 0.30
CA GLN A 343 18.60 29.57 -0.71
C GLN A 343 18.84 30.35 -2.00
N PHE A 344 20.01 30.15 -2.61
CA PHE A 344 20.35 30.75 -3.91
C PHE A 344 19.55 30.15 -5.08
N ARG A 345 19.03 28.95 -4.89
CA ARG A 345 18.18 28.25 -5.85
C ARG A 345 17.21 27.38 -5.05
N ALA A 346 15.92 27.43 -5.34
CA ALA A 346 14.92 26.60 -4.68
C ALA A 346 15.29 25.12 -4.79
N GLY A 347 15.36 24.40 -3.67
CA GLY A 347 15.73 22.97 -3.68
C GLY A 347 17.18 22.67 -4.10
N GLU A 348 18.03 23.70 -4.26
CA GLU A 348 19.38 23.62 -4.84
C GLU A 348 19.44 23.20 -6.33
N ASP A 349 18.35 22.66 -6.87
CA ASP A 349 18.18 22.20 -8.24
C ASP A 349 17.22 23.08 -9.08
N GLY A 350 16.40 23.91 -8.44
CA GLY A 350 15.37 24.73 -9.07
C GLY A 350 14.25 23.92 -9.70
N ILE A 351 14.08 22.66 -9.29
CA ILE A 351 13.07 21.76 -9.85
C ILE A 351 11.83 21.81 -8.96
N ASP A 352 10.67 21.95 -9.58
CA ASP A 352 9.39 21.79 -8.90
C ASP A 352 9.08 20.28 -8.77
N PRO A 353 9.04 19.71 -7.55
CA PRO A 353 8.80 18.29 -7.36
C PRO A 353 7.48 17.83 -8.01
N GLN A 354 6.44 18.67 -8.03
CA GLN A 354 5.14 18.33 -8.62
C GLN A 354 5.23 18.16 -10.14
N LYS A 355 6.11 18.92 -10.80
CA LYS A 355 6.32 18.86 -12.25
C LYS A 355 7.41 17.88 -12.67
N SER A 356 8.23 17.42 -11.73
CA SER A 356 9.28 16.44 -11.94
C SER A 356 8.80 15.00 -11.76
N ASP A 357 9.61 14.04 -12.17
CA ASP A 357 9.38 12.62 -11.94
C ASP A 357 9.99 12.22 -10.59
N ARG A 358 9.21 12.26 -9.49
CA ARG A 358 9.68 11.99 -8.11
C ARG A 358 10.92 12.80 -7.70
N GLY A 359 11.04 14.03 -8.18
CA GLY A 359 12.18 14.91 -7.90
C GLY A 359 13.32 14.82 -8.92
N MET A 360 13.19 14.01 -9.96
CA MET A 360 14.17 13.92 -11.05
C MET A 360 13.63 14.58 -12.33
N ILE A 361 14.53 15.16 -13.13
CA ILE A 361 14.20 15.57 -14.50
C ILE A 361 14.04 14.28 -15.29
N SER A 362 12.84 14.03 -15.81
CA SER A 362 12.61 12.87 -16.67
C SER A 362 13.41 13.04 -17.97
N THR A 363 14.59 12.41 -18.04
CA THR A 363 15.48 12.43 -19.21
C THR A 363 15.27 11.24 -20.14
N GLU A 364 14.38 10.31 -19.77
CA GLU A 364 14.12 9.06 -20.52
C GLU A 364 12.84 9.12 -21.38
N ILE A 365 12.24 10.30 -21.54
CA ILE A 365 11.14 10.47 -22.48
C ILE A 365 11.75 10.73 -23.87
N GLU A 366 12.12 9.67 -24.58
CA GLU A 366 12.27 9.74 -26.03
C GLU A 366 10.88 9.92 -26.64
N THR A 367 10.45 11.17 -26.80
CA THR A 367 9.36 11.50 -27.73
C THR A 367 9.87 11.27 -29.16
N ASN A 368 9.39 10.22 -29.83
CA ASN A 368 9.51 10.10 -31.29
C ASN A 368 8.53 11.01 -32.02
#